data_AF-A0A6A4NQM3-F1
#
_entry.id   AF-A0A6A4NQM3-F1
#
_cell.length_a   1.000
_cell.length_b   1.000
_cell.length_c   1.000
_cell.angle_alpha   90.00
_cell.angle_beta   90.00
_cell.angle_gamma   90.00
#
_symmetry.space_group_name_H-M   'P 1'
#
loop_
_entity.id
_entity.type
_entity.pdbx_description
1 polymer ?
#
loop_
_entity_poly.entity_id
_entity_poly.type
_entity_poly.pdbx_seq_one_letter_code
_entity_poly.pdbx_strand_id
1 'polypeptide(L)'
;MKPTYIVNESKRKVTYKIRKIGKKKKLHEISTLCGIQTCAIIYGPNETKTKLWPSHSEVQRVINKFNAMSEIDQRKNMFTQESFLKKNFKKVRDQLKKARDENKKNEIELFMFQCLGVGSIINKGDTIDMNYLL
;
A
#
# COMPACT_ATOMS: atom_id res chain seq x y z
N MET A 1 0.38 -10.78 -2.65
CA MET A 1 -0.92 -10.74 -1.95
C MET A 1 -1.38 -9.29 -1.81
N LYS A 2 -2.58 -8.93 -2.28
CA LYS A 2 -3.11 -7.57 -2.13
C LYS A 2 -3.45 -7.32 -0.64
N PRO A 3 -3.02 -6.22 -0.01
CA PRO A 3 -3.28 -5.92 1.39
C PRO A 3 -4.70 -5.34 1.57
N THR A 4 -5.72 -6.13 1.28
CA THR A 4 -7.12 -5.75 1.44
C THR A 4 -7.75 -6.43 2.64
N TYR A 5 -8.85 -5.86 3.14
CA TYR A 5 -9.62 -6.46 4.21
C TYR A 5 -10.24 -7.79 3.75
N ILE A 6 -10.11 -8.84 4.56
CA ILE A 6 -10.71 -10.15 4.28
C ILE A 6 -12.15 -10.11 4.79
N VAL A 7 -13.13 -10.00 3.88
CA VAL A 7 -14.55 -9.89 4.23
C VAL A 7 -15.05 -11.16 4.94
N ASN A 8 -14.71 -12.34 4.42
CA ASN A 8 -15.11 -13.61 5.01
C ASN A 8 -14.50 -13.79 6.41
N GLU A 9 -15.34 -13.89 7.43
CA GLU A 9 -14.92 -13.91 8.83
C GLU A 9 -14.10 -15.15 9.19
N SER A 10 -14.51 -16.34 8.76
CA SER A 10 -13.80 -17.59 9.05
C SER A 10 -12.39 -17.58 8.45
N LYS A 11 -12.26 -17.17 7.17
CA LYS A 11 -10.96 -16.99 6.51
C LYS A 11 -10.12 -15.92 7.21
N ARG A 12 -10.74 -14.82 7.64
CA ARG A 12 -10.07 -13.74 8.39
C ARG A 12 -9.53 -14.24 9.74
N LYS A 13 -10.30 -15.02 10.50
CA LYS A 13 -9.90 -15.62 11.78
C LYS A 13 -8.70 -16.57 11.62
N VAL A 14 -8.75 -17.49 10.66
CA VAL A 14 -7.65 -18.43 10.38
C VAL A 14 -6.39 -17.66 9.97
N THR A 15 -6.55 -16.72 9.03
CA THR A 15 -5.43 -15.90 8.54
C THR A 15 -4.79 -15.07 9.66
N TYR A 16 -5.61 -14.48 10.55
CA TYR A 16 -5.11 -13.72 11.71
C TYR A 16 -4.24 -14.60 12.61
N LYS A 17 -4.68 -15.82 12.95
CA LYS A 17 -3.91 -16.75 13.79
C LYS A 17 -2.55 -17.07 13.17
N ILE A 18 -2.53 -17.46 11.89
CA ILE A 18 -1.30 -17.82 11.16
C ILE A 18 -0.35 -16.61 11.05
N ARG A 19 -0.87 -15.45 10.62
CA ARG A 19 -0.04 -14.24 10.44
C ARG A 19 0.48 -13.68 11.75
N LYS A 20 -0.29 -13.77 12.83
CA LYS A 20 0.15 -13.34 14.16
C LYS A 20 1.38 -14.13 14.62
N ILE A 21 1.36 -15.45 14.46
CA ILE A 21 2.51 -16.32 14.77
C ILE A 21 3.70 -15.95 13.88
N GLY A 22 3.49 -15.86 12.57
CA GLY A 22 4.55 -15.48 11.63
C GLY A 22 5.15 -14.10 11.92
N LYS A 23 4.31 -13.12 12.29
CA LYS A 23 4.78 -11.77 12.65
C LYS A 23 5.65 -11.78 13.90
N LYS A 24 5.26 -12.51 14.95
CA LYS A 24 6.07 -12.70 16.16
C LYS A 24 7.42 -13.35 15.84
N LYS A 25 7.43 -14.40 15.01
CA LYS A 25 8.67 -15.06 14.56
C LYS A 25 9.60 -14.09 13.85
N LYS A 26 9.08 -13.29 12.91
CA LYS A 26 9.87 -12.28 12.20
C LYS A 26 10.41 -11.17 13.10
N LEU A 27 9.64 -10.73 14.09
CA LEU A 27 10.13 -9.77 15.08
C LEU A 27 11.27 -10.35 15.92
N HIS A 28 11.12 -11.60 16.36
CA HIS A 28 12.18 -12.29 17.07
C HIS A 28 13.46 -12.42 16.23
N GLU A 29 13.34 -12.87 14.97
CA GLU A 29 14.47 -12.94 14.04
C GLU A 29 15.17 -11.59 13.85
N ILE A 30 14.41 -10.50 13.64
CA ILE A 30 14.97 -9.14 13.50
C ILE A 30 15.67 -8.70 14.78
N SER A 31 15.05 -8.93 15.94
CA SER A 31 15.62 -8.57 17.24
C SER A 31 16.96 -9.27 17.46
N THR A 32 17.04 -10.57 17.16
CA THR A 32 18.24 -11.38 17.30
C THR A 32 19.32 -11.01 16.29
N LEU A 33 18.97 -10.91 15.00
CA LEU A 33 19.94 -10.67 13.93
C LEU A 33 20.52 -9.25 13.94
N CYS A 34 19.71 -8.27 14.30
CA CYS A 34 20.13 -6.86 14.28
C CYS A 34 20.52 -6.33 15.66
N GLY A 35 20.39 -7.12 16.73
CA GLY A 35 20.70 -6.68 18.10
C GLY A 35 19.80 -5.53 18.59
N ILE A 36 18.60 -5.38 18.03
CA ILE A 36 17.68 -4.31 18.38
C ILE A 36 16.58 -4.79 19.32
N GLN A 37 16.12 -3.90 20.21
CA GLN A 37 14.95 -4.16 21.04
C GLN A 37 13.68 -4.00 20.21
N THR A 38 12.83 -5.02 20.19
CA THR A 38 11.55 -4.99 19.46
C THR A 38 10.40 -5.42 20.35
N CYS A 39 9.22 -4.88 20.08
CA CYS A 39 7.99 -5.29 20.75
C CYS A 39 6.81 -5.21 19.79
N ALA A 40 5.73 -5.92 20.10
CA ALA A 40 4.47 -5.82 19.37
C ALA A 40 3.28 -5.77 20.30
N ILE A 41 2.34 -4.88 19.95
CA ILE A 41 1.01 -4.75 20.55
C ILE A 41 0.00 -5.11 19.45
N ILE A 42 -0.75 -6.19 19.64
CA ILE A 42 -1.64 -6.73 18.62
C ILE A 42 -3.06 -6.82 19.17
N TYR A 43 -3.98 -6.11 18.53
CA TYR A 43 -5.42 -6.16 18.79
C TYR A 43 -6.09 -7.10 17.79
N GLY A 44 -6.79 -8.11 18.30
CA GLY A 44 -7.54 -9.06 17.49
C GLY A 44 -9.05 -8.80 17.59
N PRO A 45 -9.82 -8.87 16.48
CA PRO A 45 -11.24 -8.53 16.48
C PRO A 45 -12.12 -9.45 17.35
N ASN A 46 -11.59 -10.60 17.80
CA ASN A 46 -12.31 -11.57 18.64
C ASN A 46 -11.48 -11.94 19.88
N GLU A 47 -10.53 -11.11 20.28
CA GLU A 47 -9.69 -11.35 21.45
C GLU A 47 -10.02 -10.33 22.52
N THR A 48 -10.47 -10.80 23.69
CA THR A 48 -10.81 -9.95 24.85
C THR A 48 -9.59 -9.27 25.47
N LYS A 49 -8.39 -9.80 25.21
CA LYS A 49 -7.11 -9.27 25.70
C LYS A 49 -6.17 -9.00 24.55
N THR A 50 -5.57 -7.81 24.56
CA THR A 50 -4.47 -7.43 23.67
C THR A 50 -3.32 -8.43 23.78
N LYS A 51 -2.79 -8.85 22.64
CA LYS A 51 -1.63 -9.74 22.60
C LYS A 51 -0.36 -8.93 22.56
N LEU A 52 0.41 -9.07 23.62
CA LEU A 52 1.71 -8.46 23.80
C LEU A 52 2.80 -9.46 23.48
N TRP A 53 3.93 -8.98 22.98
CA TRP A 53 5.13 -9.76 22.76
C TRP A 53 6.36 -8.83 22.90
N PRO A 54 7.45 -9.26 23.54
CA PRO A 54 7.71 -10.62 24.06
C PRO A 54 6.99 -10.92 25.39
N SER A 55 7.29 -10.16 26.44
CA SER A 55 6.58 -10.19 27.73
C SER A 55 6.01 -8.80 28.04
N HIS A 56 5.08 -8.71 29.01
CA HIS A 56 4.45 -7.42 29.35
C HIS A 56 5.48 -6.39 29.86
N SER A 57 6.39 -6.81 30.75
CA SER A 57 7.45 -5.95 31.30
C SER A 57 8.41 -5.46 30.21
N GLU A 58 8.78 -6.32 29.28
CA GLU A 58 9.68 -5.95 28.17
C GLU A 58 9.01 -5.01 27.17
N VAL A 59 7.74 -5.23 26.86
CA VAL A 59 6.96 -4.30 26.03
C VAL A 59 6.93 -2.93 26.71
N GLN A 60 6.63 -2.88 28.01
CA GLN A 60 6.62 -1.62 28.76
C GLN A 60 7.99 -0.94 28.76
N ARG A 61 9.08 -1.70 28.93
CA ARG A 61 10.45 -1.18 28.86
C ARG A 61 10.75 -0.54 27.50
N VAL A 62 10.38 -1.20 26.40
CA VAL A 62 10.59 -0.67 25.05
C VAL A 62 9.75 0.59 24.81
N ILE A 63 8.49 0.60 25.23
CA ILE A 63 7.60 1.76 25.12
C ILE A 63 8.15 2.95 25.93
N ASN A 64 8.56 2.72 27.17
CA ASN A 64 9.13 3.78 28.02
C ASN A 64 10.39 4.36 27.39
N LYS A 65 11.27 3.51 26.85
CA LYS A 65 12.48 3.96 26.14
C LYS A 65 12.14 4.76 24.89
N PHE A 66 11.12 4.36 24.13
CA PHE A 66 10.64 5.11 22.96
C PHE A 66 10.07 6.48 23.35
N ASN A 67 9.22 6.53 24.38
CA ASN A 67 8.60 7.77 24.86
C ASN A 67 9.62 8.75 25.45
N ALA A 68 10.76 8.26 25.95
CA ALA A 68 11.86 9.09 26.45
C ALA A 68 12.72 9.70 25.33
N MET A 69 12.55 9.28 24.06
CA MET A 69 13.27 9.87 22.91
C MET A 69 12.65 11.20 22.50
N SER A 70 13.43 12.04 21.81
CA SER A 70 12.91 13.27 21.20
C SER A 70 11.81 12.98 20.17
N GLU A 71 10.90 13.92 19.94
CA GLU A 71 9.83 13.76 18.94
C GLU A 71 10.39 13.52 17.52
N ILE A 72 11.53 14.13 17.20
CA ILE A 72 12.22 13.96 15.92
C ILE A 72 12.70 12.51 15.78
N ASP A 73 13.37 11.96 16.79
CA ASP A 73 13.87 10.58 16.77
C ASP A 73 12.75 9.55 16.73
N GLN A 74 11.66 9.80 17.46
CA GLN A 74 10.47 8.95 17.42
C GLN A 74 9.86 8.88 16.02
N ARG A 75 9.79 10.02 15.32
CA ARG A 75 9.14 10.12 14.00
C ARG A 75 10.04 9.75 12.83
N LYS A 76 11.36 9.85 12.98
CA LYS A 76 12.36 9.67 11.90
C LYS A 76 12.10 8.42 11.04
N ASN A 77 11.75 7.30 11.67
CA ASN A 77 11.50 6.01 11.01
C ASN A 77 10.07 5.49 11.24
N MET A 78 9.14 6.35 11.66
CA MET A 78 7.77 5.92 11.95
C MET A 78 7.04 5.57 10.67
N PHE A 79 6.45 4.37 10.64
CA PHE A 79 5.66 3.89 9.53
C PHE A 79 4.23 3.58 9.97
N THR A 80 3.26 4.28 9.38
CA THR A 80 1.84 4.16 9.75
C THR A 80 1.02 3.52 8.62
N GLN A 81 -0.12 2.94 8.98
CA GLN A 81 -1.08 2.44 7.99
C GLN A 81 -1.52 3.55 7.02
N GLU A 82 -1.72 4.77 7.52
CA GLU A 82 -2.06 5.93 6.70
C GLU A 82 -0.96 6.24 5.67
N SER A 83 0.31 6.32 6.11
CA SER A 83 1.45 6.56 5.20
C SER A 83 1.57 5.47 4.12
N PHE A 84 1.30 4.21 4.49
CA PHE A 84 1.28 3.09 3.56
C PHE A 84 0.17 3.21 2.53
N LEU A 85 -1.05 3.51 2.98
CA LEU A 85 -2.20 3.68 2.11
C LEU A 85 -2.00 4.86 1.15
N LYS A 86 -1.54 6.02 1.65
CA LYS A 86 -1.19 7.18 0.82
C LYS A 86 -0.19 6.81 -0.28
N LYS A 87 0.87 6.06 0.06
CA LYS A 87 1.86 5.59 -0.92
C LYS A 87 1.23 4.66 -1.98
N ASN A 88 0.36 3.75 -1.57
CA ASN A 88 -0.33 2.86 -2.51
C ASN A 88 -1.30 3.61 -3.42
N PHE A 89 -2.08 4.56 -2.88
CA PHE A 89 -2.98 5.39 -3.68
C PHE A 89 -2.21 6.21 -4.73
N LYS A 90 -1.09 6.81 -4.34
CA LYS A 90 -0.20 7.51 -5.28
C LYS A 90 0.25 6.55 -6.40
N LYS A 91 0.74 5.36 -6.05
CA LYS A 91 1.18 4.36 -7.04
C LYS A 91 0.07 3.98 -8.03
N VAL A 92 -1.14 3.74 -7.54
CA VAL A 92 -2.29 3.39 -8.39
C VAL A 92 -2.68 4.57 -9.30
N ARG A 93 -2.65 5.80 -8.78
CA ARG A 93 -2.89 7.00 -9.57
C ARG A 93 -1.85 7.18 -10.68
N ASP A 94 -0.58 6.95 -10.38
CA ASP A 94 0.49 7.05 -11.36
C ASP A 94 0.35 5.99 -12.46
N GLN A 95 -0.05 4.76 -12.10
CA GLN A 95 -0.36 3.70 -13.06
C GLN A 95 -1.56 4.06 -13.96
N LEU A 96 -2.63 4.61 -13.38
CA LEU A 96 -3.79 5.07 -14.14
C LEU A 96 -3.42 6.18 -15.12
N LYS A 97 -2.57 7.13 -14.71
CA LYS A 97 -2.09 8.19 -15.59
C LYS A 97 -1.33 7.61 -16.79
N LYS A 98 -0.37 6.70 -16.54
CA LYS A 98 0.39 6.06 -17.62
C LYS A 98 -0.50 5.33 -18.63
N ALA A 99 -1.48 4.56 -18.14
CA ALA A 99 -2.41 3.87 -19.03
C ALA A 99 -3.26 4.83 -19.88
N ARG A 100 -3.66 5.98 -19.32
CA ARG A 100 -4.37 7.02 -20.09
C ARG A 100 -3.46 7.66 -21.14
N ASP A 101 -2.22 7.95 -20.79
CA ASP A 101 -1.24 8.54 -21.71
C ASP A 101 -0.89 7.56 -22.85
N GLU A 102 -0.80 6.26 -22.55
CA GLU A 102 -0.61 5.19 -23.56
C GLU A 102 -1.84 5.07 -24.47
N ASN A 103 -3.06 5.08 -23.93
CA ASN A 103 -4.27 5.05 -24.75
C ASN A 103 -4.35 6.25 -25.69
N LYS A 104 -4.06 7.46 -25.21
CA LYS A 104 -4.02 8.67 -26.05
C LYS A 104 -3.03 8.55 -27.20
N LYS A 105 -1.85 7.99 -26.95
CA LYS A 105 -0.86 7.74 -28.01
C LYS A 105 -1.38 6.78 -29.06
N ASN A 106 -2.00 5.68 -28.64
CA ASN A 106 -2.57 4.69 -29.55
C ASN A 106 -3.74 5.27 -30.37
N GLU A 107 -4.56 6.13 -29.77
CA GLU A 107 -5.66 6.84 -30.46
C GLU A 107 -5.10 7.78 -31.55
N ILE A 108 -4.06 8.56 -31.23
CA ILE A 108 -3.40 9.44 -32.20
C ILE A 108 -2.74 8.63 -33.33
N GLU A 109 -2.05 7.55 -32.99
CA GLU A 109 -1.41 6.67 -33.98
C GLU A 109 -2.44 6.04 -34.92
N LEU A 110 -3.56 5.55 -34.40
CA LEU A 110 -4.66 5.02 -35.20
C LEU A 110 -5.25 6.09 -36.14
N PHE A 111 -5.44 7.30 -35.63
CA PHE A 111 -5.91 8.43 -36.44
C PHE A 111 -4.93 8.78 -37.57
N MET A 112 -3.63 8.83 -37.28
CA MET A 112 -2.60 9.04 -38.31
C MET A 112 -2.67 7.98 -39.41
N PHE A 113 -2.79 6.70 -39.05
CA PHE A 113 -2.96 5.62 -40.03
C PHE A 113 -4.22 5.79 -40.88
N GLN A 114 -5.34 6.24 -40.30
CA GLN A 114 -6.56 6.51 -41.05
C GLN A 114 -6.37 7.66 -42.06
N CYS A 115 -5.71 8.76 -41.65
CA CYS A 115 -5.43 9.88 -42.55
C CYS A 115 -4.49 9.51 -43.70
N LEU A 116 -3.53 8.61 -43.47
CA LEU A 116 -2.53 8.21 -44.46
C LEU A 116 -3.01 7.05 -45.37
N GLY A 117 -3.91 6.20 -44.87
CA GLY A 117 -4.39 5.00 -45.58
C GLY A 117 -5.61 5.20 -46.47
N VAL A 118 -6.37 6.29 -46.31
CA VAL A 118 -7.55 6.59 -47.14
C VAL A 118 -7.44 8.02 -47.66
N GLY A 119 -7.27 8.17 -48.98
CA GLY A 119 -7.54 9.43 -49.65
C GLY A 119 -8.98 9.86 -49.39
N SER A 120 -9.16 10.77 -48.43
CA SER A 120 -10.38 11.55 -48.13
C SER A 120 -11.71 10.80 -47.98
N ILE A 121 -12.15 10.50 -46.74
CA ILE A 121 -13.54 10.73 -46.29
C ILE A 121 -13.51 11.07 -44.78
N ILE A 122 -13.41 12.36 -44.43
CA ILE A 122 -13.79 12.82 -43.09
C ILE A 122 -15.29 13.10 -43.15
N ASN A 123 -16.12 12.17 -42.66
CA ASN A 123 -17.53 12.47 -42.46
C ASN A 123 -17.62 13.57 -41.40
N LYS A 124 -18.27 14.69 -41.75
CA LYS A 124 -18.44 15.91 -40.93
C LYS A 124 -19.08 15.70 -39.54
N GLY A 125 -19.43 14.48 -39.15
CA GLY A 125 -20.01 14.12 -37.85
C GLY A 125 -19.00 13.57 -36.83
N ASP A 126 -17.80 13.16 -37.24
CA ASP A 126 -16.80 12.53 -36.35
C ASP A 126 -15.68 13.51 -35.98
N THR A 127 -16.03 14.76 -35.64
CA THR A 127 -15.05 15.65 -35.00
C THR A 127 -14.74 15.12 -33.61
N ILE A 128 -13.72 14.27 -33.53
CA ILE A 128 -13.03 13.97 -32.28
C ILE A 128 -12.58 15.30 -31.70
N ASP A 129 -13.00 15.59 -30.47
CA ASP A 129 -12.65 16.83 -29.78
C ASP A 129 -11.12 16.95 -29.69
N MET A 130 -10.54 17.84 -30.49
CA MET A 130 -9.09 18.08 -30.53
C MET A 130 -8.59 18.90 -29.34
N ASN A 131 -9.45 19.25 -28.37
CA ASN A 131 -9.01 19.84 -27.08
C ASN A 131 -8.08 18.92 -26.29
N TYR A 132 -7.92 17.65 -26.69
CA TYR A 132 -6.90 16.75 -26.11
C TYR A 132 -5.46 17.05 -26.55
N LEU A 133 -5.23 17.95 -27.53
CA LEU A 133 -3.91 18.37 -28.01
C LEU A 133 -3.37 19.67 -27.40
N LEU A 134 -4.19 20.39 -26.64
CA LEU A 134 -3.80 21.54 -25.80
C LEU A 134 -3.63 21.10 -24.34
#